data_AF-A0AAN4Z7Z5-F1
#
_entry.id   AF-A0AAN4Z7Z5-F1
#
_cell.length_a   1.000
_cell.length_b   1.000
_cell.length_c   1.000
_cell.angle_alpha   90.00
_cell.angle_beta   90.00
_cell.angle_gamma   90.00
#
_symmetry.space_group_name_H-M   'P 1'
#
loop_
_entity.id
_entity.type
_entity.pdbx_description
1 polymer ?
#
loop_
_entity_poly.entity_id
_entity_poly.type
_entity_poly.pdbx_seq_one_letter_code
_entity_poly.pdbx_strand_id
1 'polypeptide(L)'
;MLNNIIYASYGVPCVVLYVLTVAAIIPIRKQLSPSFVAIYIWNGVINLLTYLNSWIAGSRLINEKWFAPYYHFAIQSGIIAMIHQFLINYLYFAQNINSFLLTVDRFFSI
;
A
#
# COMPACT_ATOMS: atom_id res chain seq x y z
N MET A 1 -18.52 -2.50 -14.71
CA MET A 1 -17.41 -2.58 -15.69
C MET A 1 -16.52 -1.34 -15.63
N LEU A 2 -17.08 -0.12 -15.76
CA LEU A 2 -16.31 1.14 -15.68
C LEU A 2 -15.49 1.28 -14.38
N ASN A 3 -16.06 1.01 -13.20
CA ASN A 3 -15.35 1.11 -11.93
C ASN A 3 -14.13 0.17 -11.83
N ASN A 4 -14.23 -1.06 -12.33
CA ASN A 4 -13.11 -2.00 -12.36
C ASN A 4 -11.97 -1.46 -13.24
N ILE A 5 -12.31 -0.90 -14.41
CA ILE A 5 -11.33 -0.30 -15.31
C ILE A 5 -10.63 0.86 -14.60
N ILE A 6 -11.37 1.72 -13.91
CA ILE A 6 -10.80 2.84 -13.13
C ILE A 6 -9.88 2.32 -12.02
N TYR A 7 -10.30 1.30 -11.27
CA TYR A 7 -9.49 0.73 -10.18
C TYR A 7 -8.21 0.05 -10.72
N ALA A 8 -8.29 -0.64 -11.85
CA ALA A 8 -7.15 -1.28 -12.49
C ALA A 8 -6.20 -0.26 -13.14
N SER A 9 -6.74 0.75 -13.84
CA SER A 9 -5.96 1.78 -14.54
C SER A 9 -5.25 2.73 -13.59
N TYR A 10 -5.83 2.99 -12.41
CA TYR A 10 -5.12 3.71 -11.36
C TYR A 10 -4.17 2.77 -10.60
N GLY A 11 -4.59 1.52 -10.43
CA GLY A 11 -3.95 0.59 -9.53
C GLY A 11 -2.68 -0.06 -9.97
N VAL A 12 -2.73 -0.67 -11.15
CA VAL A 12 -1.57 -1.36 -11.73
C VAL A 12 -0.40 -0.39 -11.89
N PRO A 13 -0.59 0.84 -12.43
CA PRO A 13 0.50 1.81 -12.49
C PRO A 13 1.01 2.23 -11.12
N CYS A 14 0.14 2.44 -10.12
CA CYS A 14 0.59 2.77 -8.76
C CYS A 14 1.48 1.70 -8.15
N VAL A 15 1.15 0.41 -8.30
CA VAL A 15 1.98 -0.70 -7.83
C VAL A 15 3.36 -0.67 -8.50
N VAL A 16 3.39 -0.49 -9.83
CA VAL A 16 4.65 -0.38 -10.59
C VAL A 16 5.47 0.82 -10.09
N LEU A 17 4.85 1.98 -9.88
CA LEU A 17 5.50 3.17 -9.37
C LEU A 17 6.07 2.99 -7.96
N TYR A 18 5.40 2.26 -7.07
CA TYR A 18 5.95 1.95 -5.74
C TYR A 18 7.18 1.04 -5.81
N VAL A 19 7.15 0.02 -6.67
CA VAL A 19 8.33 -0.83 -6.91
C VAL A 19 9.48 -0.02 -7.49
N LEU A 20 9.19 0.84 -8.48
CA LEU A 20 10.19 1.70 -9.12
C LEU A 20 10.78 2.72 -8.15
N THR A 21 9.97 3.34 -7.28
CA THR A 21 10.48 4.32 -6.29
C THR A 21 11.39 3.64 -5.27
N VAL A 22 11.04 2.45 -4.78
CA VAL A 22 11.93 1.67 -3.91
C VAL A 22 13.20 1.23 -4.65
N ALA A 23 13.11 0.81 -5.92
CA ALA A 23 14.30 0.47 -6.71
C ALA A 23 15.22 1.68 -6.96
N ALA A 24 14.63 2.84 -7.24
CA ALA A 24 15.34 4.09 -7.54
C ALA A 24 16.06 4.68 -6.31
N ILE A 25 15.54 4.47 -5.09
CA ILE A 25 16.19 4.97 -3.87
C ILE A 25 17.49 4.21 -3.57
N ILE A 26 17.59 2.93 -3.96
CA ILE A 26 18.73 2.06 -3.67
C ILE A 26 20.07 2.66 -4.14
N PRO A 27 20.26 3.10 -5.40
CA PRO A 27 21.55 3.65 -5.84
C PRO A 27 21.92 4.95 -5.13
N ILE A 28 20.96 5.82 -4.82
CA ILE A 28 21.20 7.14 -4.20
C ILE A 28 21.21 7.12 -2.67
N ARG A 29 20.87 6.00 -2.04
CA ARG A 29 20.70 5.88 -0.58
C ARG A 29 21.89 6.38 0.25
N LYS A 30 23.11 6.31 -0.30
CA LYS A 30 24.34 6.75 0.40
C LYS A 30 24.49 8.27 0.47
N GLN A 31 23.74 9.01 -0.35
CA GLN A 31 23.74 10.47 -0.39
C GLN A 31 22.63 11.08 0.49
N LEU A 32 21.75 10.23 1.02
CA LEU A 32 20.58 10.61 1.80
C LEU A 32 20.79 10.25 3.27
N SER A 33 20.03 10.87 4.18
CA SER A 33 20.06 10.48 5.59
C SER A 33 19.53 9.04 5.75
N PRO A 34 20.16 8.20 6.58
CA PRO A 34 19.69 6.83 6.80
C PRO A 34 18.24 6.77 7.28
N SER A 35 17.84 7.71 8.15
CA SER A 35 16.47 7.86 8.64
C SER A 35 15.48 8.14 7.51
N PHE A 36 15.80 9.07 6.61
CA PHE A 36 14.96 9.38 5.45
C PHE A 36 14.77 8.14 4.56
N VAL A 37 15.87 7.45 4.24
CA VAL A 37 15.81 6.25 3.38
C VAL A 37 14.95 5.17 4.02
N ALA A 38 15.10 4.94 5.33
CA ALA A 38 14.31 3.95 6.06
C ALA A 38 12.82 4.29 6.03
N ILE A 39 12.43 5.53 6.37
CA ILE A 39 11.03 5.94 6.39
C ILE A 39 10.45 5.91 4.96
N TYR A 40 11.23 6.30 3.95
CA TYR A 40 10.81 6.28 2.55
C TYR A 40 10.52 4.86 2.04
N ILE A 41 11.41 3.90 2.33
CA ILE A 41 11.21 2.49 1.98
C ILE A 41 9.99 1.93 2.71
N TRP A 42 9.87 2.18 4.02
CA TRP A 42 8.70 1.75 4.79
C TRP A 42 7.40 2.35 4.25
N ASN A 43 7.40 3.61 3.86
CA ASN A 43 6.25 4.23 3.23
C ASN A 43 5.86 3.52 1.94
N GLY A 44 6.83 3.19 1.07
CA GLY A 44 6.58 2.43 -0.16
C GLY A 44 6.00 1.04 0.11
N VAL A 45 6.59 0.30 1.05
CA VAL A 45 6.12 -1.04 1.43
C VAL A 45 4.73 -1.02 2.01
N ILE A 46 4.45 -0.13 2.97
CA ILE A 46 3.13 0.01 3.58
C ILE A 46 2.09 0.39 2.51
N ASN A 47 2.41 1.31 1.61
CA ASN A 47 1.51 1.66 0.51
C ASN A 47 1.18 0.47 -0.40
N LEU A 48 2.19 -0.34 -0.76
CA LEU A 48 1.98 -1.56 -1.54
C LEU A 48 1.08 -2.56 -0.80
N LEU A 49 1.33 -2.76 0.50
CA LEU A 49 0.52 -3.65 1.34
C LEU A 49 -0.92 -3.17 1.46
N THR A 50 -1.16 -1.87 1.71
CA THR A 50 -2.51 -1.29 1.75
C THR A 50 -3.24 -1.56 0.44
N TYR A 51 -2.52 -1.41 -0.66
CA TYR A 51 -3.06 -1.55 -2.01
C TYR A 51 -3.46 -3.00 -2.30
N LEU A 52 -2.56 -3.96 -2.07
CA LEU A 52 -2.82 -5.39 -2.24
C LEU A 52 -3.93 -5.88 -1.30
N ASN A 53 -3.90 -5.46 -0.05
CA ASN A 53 -4.92 -5.82 0.93
C ASN A 53 -6.31 -5.30 0.53
N SER A 54 -6.40 -4.09 -0.04
CA SER A 54 -7.65 -3.53 -0.56
C SER A 54 -8.19 -4.28 -1.79
N TRP A 55 -7.30 -4.81 -2.63
CA TRP A 55 -7.67 -5.65 -3.77
C TRP A 55 -8.24 -6.98 -3.31
N ILE A 56 -7.52 -7.66 -2.43
CA ILE A 56 -7.84 -9.02 -1.95
C ILE A 56 -9.07 -9.04 -1.04
N ALA A 57 -9.23 -8.03 -0.17
CA ALA A 57 -10.40 -7.89 0.70
C ALA A 57 -11.70 -7.56 -0.07
N GLY A 58 -11.62 -7.35 -1.39
CA GLY A 58 -12.76 -7.06 -2.23
C GLY A 58 -13.35 -5.66 -1.99
N SER A 59 -12.54 -4.63 -1.72
CA SER A 59 -13.06 -3.25 -1.74
C SER A 59 -12.96 -2.60 -3.13
N ARG A 60 -12.11 -3.14 -4.02
CA ARG A 60 -11.86 -2.58 -5.36
C ARG A 60 -12.13 -3.54 -6.52
N LEU A 61 -12.04 -4.86 -6.31
CA LEU A 61 -12.15 -5.87 -7.38
C LEU A 61 -13.25 -6.92 -7.12
N ILE A 62 -14.35 -6.53 -6.46
CA ILE A 62 -15.49 -7.43 -6.15
C ILE A 62 -16.00 -8.17 -7.39
N ASN A 63 -15.98 -7.50 -8.53
CA ASN A 63 -16.55 -8.02 -9.77
C ASN A 63 -15.56 -8.82 -10.62
N GLU A 64 -14.31 -9.01 -10.18
CA GLU A 64 -13.33 -9.82 -10.90
C GLU A 64 -13.43 -11.29 -10.51
N LYS A 65 -13.65 -12.14 -11.52
CA LYS A 65 -13.85 -13.60 -11.34
C LYS A 65 -12.66 -14.29 -10.69
N TRP A 66 -11.46 -13.73 -10.81
CA TRP A 66 -10.21 -14.31 -10.27
C TRP A 66 -10.11 -14.17 -8.75
N PHE A 67 -10.63 -13.08 -8.18
CA PHE A 67 -10.59 -12.83 -6.73
C PHE A 67 -11.88 -13.24 -6.00
N ALA A 68 -12.97 -13.47 -6.74
CA ALA A 68 -14.25 -13.87 -6.18
C ALA A 68 -14.20 -15.11 -5.26
N PRO A 69 -13.46 -16.20 -5.57
CA PRO A 69 -13.41 -17.37 -4.68
C PRO A 69 -12.81 -17.05 -3.31
N TYR A 70 -11.74 -16.25 -3.29
CA TYR A 70 -11.11 -15.82 -2.05
C TYR A 70 -12.01 -14.89 -1.24
N TYR A 71 -12.67 -13.94 -1.91
CA TYR A 71 -13.59 -13.01 -1.25
C TYR A 71 -14.75 -13.73 -0.56
N HIS A 72 -15.37 -14.71 -1.23
CA HIS A 72 -16.43 -15.52 -0.64
C HIS A 72 -15.91 -16.35 0.55
N PHE A 73 -14.72 -16.95 0.44
CA PHE A 73 -14.08 -17.66 1.55
C PHE A 73 -13.79 -16.74 2.75
N ALA A 74 -13.25 -15.54 2.49
CA ALA A 74 -12.91 -14.57 3.52
C ALA A 74 -14.14 -14.10 4.30
N ILE A 75 -15.27 -13.86 3.60
CA ILE A 75 -16.54 -13.50 4.22
C ILE A 75 -17.12 -14.67 5.01
N GLN A 76 -17.14 -15.87 4.44
CA GLN A 76 -17.68 -17.06 5.11
C GLN A 76 -16.92 -17.40 6.40
N SER A 77 -15.60 -17.16 6.42
CA SER A 77 -14.77 -17.36 7.62
C SER A 77 -15.06 -16.34 8.74
N GLY A 78 -15.51 -15.12 8.41
CA GLY A 78 -15.73 -14.01 9.35
C GLY A 78 -14.44 -13.42 9.93
N ILE A 79 -13.55 -14.25 10.46
CA ILE A 79 -12.26 -13.86 11.06
C ILE A 79 -11.35 -13.23 9.99
N ILE A 80 -11.26 -13.84 8.81
CA ILE A 80 -10.41 -13.33 7.72
C ILE A 80 -10.89 -11.94 7.26
N ALA A 81 -12.21 -11.72 7.17
CA ALA A 81 -12.77 -10.41 6.86
C ALA A 81 -12.41 -9.37 7.93
N MET A 82 -12.46 -9.73 9.22
CA MET A 82 -12.03 -8.85 10.31
C MET A 82 -10.53 -8.52 10.25
N ILE A 83 -9.68 -9.51 9.95
CA ILE A 83 -8.24 -9.30 9.76
C ILE A 83 -7.98 -8.31 8.62
N HIS A 84 -8.66 -8.48 7.49
CA HIS A 84 -8.52 -7.55 6.37
C HIS A 84 -8.92 -6.12 6.75
N GLN A 85 -10.04 -5.94 7.43
CA GLN A 85 -10.50 -4.61 7.88
C GLN A 85 -9.55 -3.99 8.89
N PHE A 86 -9.06 -4.78 9.85
CA PHE A 86 -8.04 -4.32 10.80
C PHE A 86 -6.77 -3.88 10.06
N LEU A 87 -6.27 -4.70 9.13
CA LEU A 87 -5.09 -4.39 8.34
C LEU A 87 -5.27 -3.13 7.50
N ILE A 88 -6.44 -2.92 6.87
CA ILE A 88 -6.71 -1.68 6.12
C ILE A 88 -6.51 -0.46 7.03
N ASN A 89 -7.17 -0.45 8.19
CA ASN A 89 -7.10 0.69 9.10
C ASN A 89 -5.69 0.90 9.67
N TYR A 90 -5.01 -0.19 10.04
CA TYR A 90 -3.65 -0.14 10.57
C TYR A 90 -2.64 0.37 9.53
N LEU A 91 -2.75 -0.10 8.28
CA LEU A 91 -1.87 0.31 7.21
C LEU A 91 -2.10 1.78 6.81
N TYR A 92 -3.35 2.25 6.76
CA TYR A 92 -3.65 3.68 6.57
C TYR A 92 -3.06 4.56 7.67
N PHE A 93 -3.15 4.11 8.93
CA PHE A 93 -2.52 4.79 10.05
C PHE A 93 -0.99 4.84 9.88
N ALA A 94 -0.36 3.73 9.51
CA ALA A 94 1.08 3.67 9.26
C ALA A 94 1.53 4.59 8.10
N GLN A 95 0.75 4.72 7.03
CA GLN A 95 1.02 5.68 5.94
C GLN A 95 1.06 7.13 6.45
N ASN A 96 0.09 7.50 7.30
CA ASN A 96 0.01 8.84 7.86
C ASN A 96 1.20 9.12 8.79
N ILE A 97 1.58 8.16 9.64
CA ILE A 97 2.78 8.27 10.48
C ILE A 97 4.03 8.43 9.61
N ASN A 98 4.22 7.59 8.59
CA ASN A 98 5.40 7.68 7.73
C ASN A 98 5.49 9.04 7.01
N SER A 99 4.35 9.56 6.55
CA SER A 99 4.28 10.89 5.93
C SER A 99 4.63 12.01 6.90
N PHE A 100 4.14 11.92 8.14
CA PHE A 100 4.50 12.83 9.22
C PHE A 100 6.00 12.78 9.54
N LEU A 101 6.54 11.57 9.73
CA LEU A 101 7.96 11.36 10.04
C LEU A 101 8.88 11.84 8.91
N LEU A 102 8.51 11.63 7.64
CA LEU A 102 9.23 12.19 6.50
C LEU A 102 9.26 13.72 6.54
N THR A 103 8.12 14.33 6.87
CA THR A 103 8.01 15.81 6.97
C THR A 103 8.91 16.34 8.09
N VAL A 104 8.90 15.68 9.25
CA VAL A 104 9.74 16.04 10.40
C VAL A 104 11.23 15.86 10.09
N ASP A 105 11.62 14.73 9.48
CA ASP A 105 13.01 14.47 9.09
C ASP A 105 13.53 15.54 8.10
N ARG A 106 12.70 15.94 7.13
CA ARG A 106 13.05 17.02 6.21
C ARG A 106 13.12 18.39 6.90
N PHE A 107 12.22 18.69 7.84
CA PHE A 107 12.25 19.94 8.58
C PHE A 107 13.53 20.12 9.39
N PHE A 108 14.03 19.07 10.05
CA PHE A 108 15.28 19.13 10.83
C PHE A 108 16.56 19.03 9.97
N SER A 109 16.44 18.61 8.71
CA SER A 109 17.56 18.47 7.77
C SER A 109 17.81 19.75 6.95
N ILE A 110 16.93 20.75 7.03
CA ILE A 110 17.04 22.08 6.41
C ILE A 110 17.62 23.05 7.46
#